data_AF-A0AB34GLR0-F1
#
_entry.id   AF-A0AB34GLR0-F1
#
_cell.length_a   1.000
_cell.length_b   1.000
_cell.length_c   1.000
_cell.angle_alpha   90.00
_cell.angle_beta   90.00
_cell.angle_gamma   90.00
#
_symmetry.space_group_name_H-M   'P 1'
#
loop_
_entity.id
_entity.type
_entity.pdbx_description
1 polymer ?
#
loop_
_entity_poly.entity_id
_entity_poly.type
_entity_poly.pdbx_seq_one_letter_code
_entity_poly.pdbx_strand_id
1 'polypeptide(L)'
;MNLELNSFPRPPGAGKPPMFGDYEAQRHWQEITINLPIKQWYFNGNDNNLQYWGLDYPPLTAYHSLLCAYVAKFINPDWIALHTSRGYESQAHKLFMRATVLIADLLIYIPAVVLYCCCLKEISTKKKIANALCILLYPGLILIDYGHFQNIYNSVSLGFALWGVLGVSYDWDLLGSLAFCLAINYKQMELYHSLPFFCFLLGKCFKKGLKGKGLVLLIKLACTVVASFILCWLPFFTEREQTLQVLRRLFPVDRGLFEACLKTFLSLLSDKVANIWCTFSVFLKIRDILPHHIQIMISLFFLIYYGLENQIINFCEIEGQRGSLLLFYIFEPASSMYKIDTSPLSQRIQIYSG
;
A
#
# COMPACT_ATOMS: atom_id res chain seq x y z
N MET A 1 -29.83 29.52 19.00
CA MET A 1 -28.42 29.11 18.93
C MET A 1 -28.37 27.58 18.98
N ASN A 2 -28.60 26.95 17.84
CA ASN A 2 -28.47 25.49 17.61
C ASN A 2 -28.26 25.35 16.10
N LEU A 3 -27.07 25.76 15.65
CA LEU A 3 -26.58 25.37 14.34
C LEU A 3 -26.11 23.93 14.51
N GLU A 4 -26.90 23.02 13.97
CA GLU A 4 -26.69 21.58 14.02
C GLU A 4 -25.28 21.21 13.55
N LEU A 5 -24.53 20.55 14.43
CA LEU A 5 -23.24 19.87 14.20
C LEU A 5 -23.35 18.65 13.27
N ASN A 6 -24.39 18.60 12.41
CA ASN A 6 -24.69 17.52 11.46
C ASN A 6 -23.88 17.59 10.16
N SER A 7 -22.86 18.45 10.07
CA SER A 7 -22.15 18.77 8.81
C SER A 7 -20.97 17.84 8.47
N PHE A 8 -20.78 16.72 9.16
CA PHE A 8 -19.75 15.74 8.80
C PHE A 8 -20.32 14.63 7.90
N PRO A 9 -19.66 14.31 6.76
CA PRO A 9 -20.11 13.22 5.90
C PRO A 9 -20.09 11.88 6.65
N ARG A 10 -21.16 11.09 6.46
CA ARG A 10 -21.32 9.75 7.02
C ARG A 10 -20.46 8.74 6.26
N PRO A 11 -19.78 7.80 6.93
CA PRO A 11 -19.05 6.74 6.25
C PRO A 11 -20.00 5.84 5.42
N PRO A 12 -19.57 5.31 4.27
CA PRO A 12 -20.26 4.23 3.58
C PRO A 12 -20.51 3.06 4.54
N GLY A 13 -21.73 2.50 4.49
CA GLY A 13 -22.17 1.43 5.38
C GLY A 13 -22.72 1.88 6.75
N ALA A 14 -22.70 3.19 7.05
CA ALA A 14 -23.28 3.71 8.30
C ALA A 14 -24.77 3.32 8.44
N GLY A 15 -25.14 2.76 9.60
CA GLY A 15 -26.50 2.34 9.89
C GLY A 15 -27.05 1.23 8.98
N LYS A 16 -26.19 0.44 8.32
CA LYS A 16 -26.58 -0.70 7.48
C LYS A 16 -26.21 -2.04 8.13
N PRO A 17 -27.01 -2.54 9.08
CA PRO A 17 -26.86 -3.91 9.54
C PRO A 17 -27.08 -4.90 8.36
N PRO A 18 -26.48 -6.11 8.39
CA PRO A 18 -25.72 -6.65 9.51
C PRO A 18 -24.23 -6.26 9.52
N MET A 19 -23.61 -5.95 8.37
CA MET A 19 -22.14 -5.83 8.28
C MET A 19 -21.59 -4.40 8.36
N PHE A 20 -22.38 -3.33 8.18
CA PHE A 20 -21.84 -1.96 8.09
C PHE A 20 -20.74 -1.82 7.00
N GLY A 21 -19.86 -0.82 7.09
CA GLY A 21 -18.76 -0.58 6.14
C GLY A 21 -17.38 -0.70 6.78
N ASP A 22 -16.34 -0.28 6.07
CA ASP A 22 -14.94 -0.48 6.48
C ASP A 22 -14.54 0.25 7.79
N TYR A 23 -15.29 1.27 8.19
CA TYR A 23 -15.19 1.84 9.53
C TYR A 23 -15.40 0.78 10.63
N GLU A 24 -16.42 -0.07 10.46
CA GLU A 24 -16.72 -1.16 11.39
C GLU A 24 -15.65 -2.24 11.34
N ALA A 25 -15.09 -2.52 10.15
CA ALA A 25 -13.97 -3.46 10.04
C ALA A 25 -12.79 -3.06 10.92
N GLN A 26 -12.43 -1.79 10.87
CA GLN A 26 -11.26 -1.26 11.57
C GLN A 26 -11.50 -1.16 13.08
N ARG A 27 -12.71 -0.79 13.50
CA ARG A 27 -13.14 -0.90 14.90
C ARG A 27 -13.07 -2.35 15.37
N HIS A 28 -13.60 -3.28 14.58
CA HIS A 28 -13.62 -4.69 14.93
C HIS A 28 -12.20 -5.26 15.06
N TRP A 29 -11.26 -4.84 14.22
CA TRP A 29 -9.85 -5.24 14.38
C TRP A 29 -9.25 -4.72 15.69
N GLN A 30 -9.61 -3.51 16.14
CA GLN A 30 -9.22 -3.01 17.46
C GLN A 30 -9.83 -3.84 18.59
N GLU A 31 -11.12 -4.20 18.50
CA GLU A 31 -11.82 -5.08 19.45
C GLU A 31 -11.14 -6.47 19.55
N ILE A 32 -10.83 -7.09 18.42
CA ILE A 32 -10.22 -8.43 18.39
C ILE A 32 -8.79 -8.40 18.92
N THR A 33 -7.98 -7.42 18.49
CA THR A 33 -6.55 -7.40 18.82
C THR A 33 -6.30 -7.17 20.31
N ILE A 34 -7.12 -6.35 20.97
CA ILE A 34 -6.97 -6.03 22.40
C ILE A 34 -7.58 -7.07 23.34
N ASN A 35 -8.64 -7.77 22.92
CA ASN A 35 -9.37 -8.68 23.80
C ASN A 35 -8.98 -10.16 23.61
N LEU A 36 -8.45 -10.54 22.44
CA LEU A 36 -8.12 -11.93 22.14
C LEU A 36 -6.60 -12.19 22.10
N PRO A 37 -6.14 -13.39 22.49
CA PRO A 37 -4.76 -13.81 22.29
C PRO A 37 -4.35 -13.74 20.80
N ILE A 38 -3.09 -13.40 20.52
CA ILE A 38 -2.55 -13.23 19.14
C ILE A 38 -2.84 -14.46 18.24
N LYS A 39 -2.83 -15.66 18.82
CA LYS A 39 -3.13 -16.90 18.09
C LYS A 39 -4.55 -16.96 17.52
N GLN A 40 -5.49 -16.17 18.04
CA GLN A 40 -6.90 -16.16 17.63
C GLN A 40 -7.24 -15.05 16.63
N TRP A 41 -6.34 -14.09 16.38
CA TRP A 41 -6.64 -12.91 15.55
C TRP A 41 -7.08 -13.25 14.12
N TYR A 42 -6.51 -14.32 13.54
CA TYR A 42 -6.77 -14.75 12.16
C TYR A 42 -7.58 -16.05 12.06
N PHE A 43 -8.10 -16.55 13.18
CA PHE A 43 -8.84 -17.82 13.25
C PHE A 43 -10.30 -17.58 13.56
N ASN A 44 -11.16 -18.43 12.99
CA ASN A 44 -12.56 -18.47 13.35
C ASN A 44 -12.71 -19.18 14.70
N GLY A 45 -13.51 -18.63 15.59
CA GLY A 45 -13.78 -19.20 16.91
C GLY A 45 -15.09 -18.69 17.49
N ASN A 46 -15.32 -18.99 18.77
CA ASN A 46 -16.52 -18.52 19.47
C ASN A 46 -16.54 -16.99 19.59
N ASP A 47 -15.36 -16.38 19.77
CA ASP A 47 -15.21 -14.94 20.02
C ASP A 47 -14.84 -14.13 18.76
N ASN A 48 -14.27 -14.77 17.74
CA ASN A 48 -13.88 -14.15 16.48
C ASN A 48 -14.59 -14.81 15.30
N ASN A 49 -15.50 -14.08 14.65
CA ASN A 49 -16.17 -14.56 13.44
C ASN A 49 -15.50 -13.96 12.21
N LEU A 50 -14.75 -14.75 11.46
CA LEU A 50 -14.03 -14.28 10.28
C LEU A 50 -14.95 -13.84 9.11
N GLN A 51 -16.24 -14.17 9.15
CA GLN A 51 -17.25 -13.66 8.20
C GLN A 51 -17.74 -12.26 8.56
N TYR A 52 -17.48 -11.80 9.79
CA TYR A 52 -17.80 -10.46 10.26
C TYR A 52 -16.51 -9.64 10.35
N TRP A 53 -16.05 -9.11 9.20
CA TRP A 53 -14.82 -8.30 9.11
C TRP A 53 -13.57 -8.93 9.74
N GLY A 54 -13.30 -10.19 9.42
CA GLY A 54 -12.04 -10.82 9.84
C GLY A 54 -10.80 -10.05 9.37
N LEU A 55 -9.70 -10.24 10.08
CA LEU A 55 -8.45 -9.54 9.79
C LEU A 55 -7.81 -10.06 8.50
N ASP A 56 -7.69 -9.19 7.49
CA ASP A 56 -7.20 -9.52 6.13
C ASP A 56 -5.87 -8.87 5.77
N TYR A 57 -5.28 -8.15 6.73
CA TYR A 57 -4.04 -7.41 6.55
C TYR A 57 -2.88 -8.10 7.28
N PRO A 58 -1.62 -7.90 6.83
CA PRO A 58 -0.46 -8.49 7.47
C PRO A 58 -0.24 -8.00 8.92
N PRO A 59 0.63 -8.70 9.68
CA PRO A 59 0.79 -8.48 11.12
C PRO A 59 1.04 -7.03 11.56
N LEU A 60 1.71 -6.21 10.76
CA LEU A 60 2.01 -4.82 11.16
C LEU A 60 0.73 -3.99 11.31
N THR A 61 -0.27 -4.21 10.45
CA THR A 61 -1.58 -3.57 10.59
C THR A 61 -2.29 -4.05 11.84
N ALA A 62 -2.20 -5.35 12.17
CA ALA A 62 -2.76 -5.89 13.40
C ALA A 62 -2.16 -5.24 14.66
N TYR A 63 -0.84 -5.04 14.69
CA TYR A 63 -0.18 -4.34 15.79
C TYR A 63 -0.54 -2.85 15.84
N HIS A 64 -0.73 -2.20 14.69
CA HIS A 64 -1.19 -0.82 14.67
C HIS A 64 -2.63 -0.72 15.20
N SER A 65 -3.53 -1.61 14.80
CA SER A 65 -4.87 -1.71 15.37
C SER A 65 -4.81 -1.95 16.89
N LEU A 66 -3.92 -2.82 17.36
CA LEU A 66 -3.72 -3.04 18.79
C LEU A 66 -3.28 -1.76 19.52
N LEU A 67 -2.32 -1.01 18.95
CA LEU A 67 -1.87 0.26 19.51
C LEU A 67 -3.02 1.26 19.61
N CYS A 68 -3.81 1.42 18.54
CA CYS A 68 -5.02 2.26 18.57
C CYS A 68 -6.03 1.76 19.62
N ALA A 69 -6.19 0.44 19.75
CA ALA A 69 -7.12 -0.16 20.70
C ALA A 69 -6.75 0.13 22.16
N TYR A 70 -5.45 0.17 22.51
CA TYR A 70 -5.01 0.59 23.84
C TYR A 70 -5.42 2.03 24.15
N VAL A 71 -5.27 2.94 23.18
CA VAL A 71 -5.70 4.34 23.33
C VAL A 71 -7.23 4.43 23.41
N ALA A 72 -7.95 3.67 22.58
CA ALA A 72 -9.41 3.60 22.62
C ALA A 72 -9.90 3.11 24.00
N LYS A 73 -9.30 2.05 24.53
CA LYS A 73 -9.63 1.48 25.86
C LYS A 73 -9.48 2.50 26.98
N PHE A 74 -8.46 3.34 26.89
CA PHE A 74 -8.20 4.40 27.86
C PHE A 74 -9.25 5.52 27.80
N ILE A 75 -9.73 5.87 26.60
CA ILE A 75 -10.71 6.94 26.42
C ILE A 75 -12.13 6.44 26.73
N ASN A 76 -12.55 5.35 26.08
CA ASN A 76 -13.84 4.72 26.29
C ASN A 76 -13.79 3.23 25.91
N PRO A 77 -13.85 2.31 26.90
CA PRO A 77 -13.76 0.87 26.65
C PRO A 77 -14.96 0.31 25.87
N ASP A 78 -16.12 0.99 25.87
CA ASP A 78 -17.34 0.52 25.18
C ASP A 78 -17.17 0.50 23.66
N TRP A 79 -16.22 1.26 23.10
CA TRP A 79 -15.95 1.30 21.66
C TRP A 79 -15.40 -0.02 21.11
N ILE A 80 -14.76 -0.80 21.98
CA ILE A 80 -14.01 -2.02 21.65
C ILE A 80 -14.35 -3.17 22.60
N ALA A 81 -15.50 -3.09 23.28
CA ALA A 81 -15.96 -4.14 24.17
C ALA A 81 -16.35 -5.40 23.37
N LEU A 82 -15.76 -6.54 23.73
CA LEU A 82 -15.99 -7.80 23.02
C LEU A 82 -17.48 -8.15 23.00
N HIS A 83 -18.01 -8.54 21.84
CA HIS A 83 -19.41 -8.93 21.57
C HIS A 83 -20.45 -7.81 21.63
N THR A 84 -20.26 -6.77 22.44
CA THR A 84 -21.25 -5.70 22.63
C THR A 84 -21.00 -4.48 21.75
N SER A 85 -19.76 -4.25 21.32
CA SER A 85 -19.38 -3.08 20.52
C SER A 85 -19.57 -3.24 19.00
N ARG A 86 -20.12 -4.37 18.54
CA ARG A 86 -20.38 -4.61 17.10
C ARG A 86 -21.42 -3.64 16.57
N GLY A 87 -21.06 -2.90 15.51
CA GLY A 87 -21.88 -1.83 14.94
C GLY A 87 -21.91 -0.56 15.79
N TYR A 88 -20.96 -0.38 16.72
CA TYR A 88 -20.94 0.80 17.58
C TYR A 88 -20.61 2.06 16.78
N GLU A 89 -21.59 2.97 16.71
CA GLU A 89 -21.45 4.27 16.07
C GLU A 89 -21.70 5.40 17.08
N SER A 90 -20.65 6.15 17.42
CA SER A 90 -20.78 7.42 18.14
C SER A 90 -19.95 8.51 17.48
N GLN A 91 -20.33 9.77 17.66
CA GLN A 91 -19.59 10.89 17.10
C GLN A 91 -18.18 10.99 17.69
N ALA A 92 -18.03 10.70 18.98
CA ALA A 92 -16.74 10.67 19.66
C ALA A 92 -15.81 9.58 19.09
N HIS A 93 -16.34 8.39 18.84
CA HIS A 93 -15.56 7.30 18.24
C HIS A 93 -15.17 7.60 16.79
N LYS A 94 -16.07 8.20 15.99
CA LYS A 94 -15.74 8.67 14.63
C LYS A 94 -14.63 9.72 14.62
N LEU A 95 -14.63 10.65 15.58
CA LEU A 95 -13.57 11.64 15.74
C LEU A 95 -12.24 10.98 16.13
N PHE A 96 -12.27 10.04 17.08
CA PHE A 96 -11.11 9.25 17.48
C PHE A 96 -10.47 8.54 16.28
N MET A 97 -11.26 7.82 15.49
CA MET A 97 -10.77 7.10 14.30
C MET A 97 -10.18 8.04 13.24
N ARG A 98 -10.69 9.26 13.08
CA ARG A 98 -10.08 10.25 12.17
C ARG A 98 -8.78 10.81 12.73
N ALA A 99 -8.72 11.03 14.03
CA ALA A 99 -7.52 11.53 14.68
C ALA A 99 -6.37 10.52 14.60
N THR A 100 -6.64 9.21 14.76
CA THR A 100 -5.61 8.17 14.61
C THR A 100 -5.04 8.13 13.19
N VAL A 101 -5.89 8.28 12.16
CA VAL A 101 -5.42 8.41 10.76
C VAL A 101 -4.52 9.63 10.58
N LEU A 102 -4.98 10.79 11.03
CA LEU A 102 -4.20 12.03 10.90
C LEU A 102 -2.84 11.93 11.61
N ILE A 103 -2.81 11.34 12.81
CA ILE A 103 -1.57 11.13 13.56
C ILE A 103 -0.63 10.19 12.79
N ALA A 104 -1.14 9.09 12.25
CA ALA A 104 -0.33 8.17 11.46
C ALA A 104 0.25 8.84 10.20
N ASP A 105 -0.54 9.68 9.52
CA ASP A 105 -0.09 10.46 8.36
C ASP A 105 0.98 11.48 8.73
N LEU A 106 0.81 12.20 9.84
CA LEU A 106 1.78 13.16 10.36
C LEU A 106 3.12 12.52 10.73
N LEU A 107 3.09 11.27 11.18
CA LEU A 107 4.29 10.54 11.59
C LEU A 107 5.03 9.89 10.43
N ILE A 108 4.30 9.37 9.44
CA ILE A 108 4.88 8.48 8.42
C ILE A 108 4.81 9.12 7.03
N TYR A 109 3.61 9.47 6.55
CA TYR A 109 3.39 9.90 5.17
C TYR A 109 3.87 11.33 4.90
N ILE A 110 3.45 12.30 5.71
CA ILE A 110 3.76 13.72 5.52
C ILE A 110 5.28 13.97 5.54
N PRO A 111 6.05 13.44 6.52
CA PRO A 111 7.50 13.60 6.52
C PRO A 111 8.17 12.99 5.29
N ALA A 112 7.69 11.83 4.81
CA ALA A 112 8.21 11.19 3.61
C ALA A 112 8.00 12.07 2.38
N VAL A 113 6.81 12.63 2.19
CA VAL A 113 6.50 13.51 1.05
C VAL A 113 7.30 14.81 1.11
N VAL A 114 7.40 15.45 2.28
CA VAL A 114 8.16 16.69 2.44
C VAL A 114 9.64 16.45 2.13
N LEU A 115 10.24 15.41 2.72
CA LEU A 115 11.64 15.08 2.44
C LEU A 115 11.85 14.73 0.98
N TYR A 116 10.98 13.93 0.38
CA TYR A 116 11.02 13.64 -1.05
C TYR A 116 11.05 14.90 -1.91
N CYS A 117 10.13 15.83 -1.69
CA CYS A 117 10.12 17.08 -2.45
C CYS A 117 11.34 17.96 -2.19
N CYS A 118 11.88 17.96 -0.96
CA CYS A 118 13.13 18.65 -0.63
C CYS A 118 14.33 18.06 -1.39
N CYS A 119 14.35 16.74 -1.55
CA CYS A 119 15.40 15.96 -2.20
C CYS A 119 15.45 16.10 -3.73
N LEU A 120 14.37 16.59 -4.36
CA LEU A 120 14.32 16.85 -5.79
C LEU A 120 15.39 17.86 -6.21
N LYS A 121 16.31 17.44 -7.09
CA LYS A 121 17.38 18.27 -7.63
C LYS A 121 16.87 19.17 -8.76
N GLU A 122 17.52 20.32 -8.95
CA GLU A 122 17.28 21.22 -10.10
C GLU A 122 15.87 21.82 -10.21
N ILE A 123 15.06 21.73 -9.13
CA ILE A 123 13.72 22.32 -9.05
C ILE A 123 13.73 23.51 -8.08
N SER A 124 13.09 24.61 -8.46
CA SER A 124 12.97 25.80 -7.62
C SER A 124 12.15 25.55 -6.35
N THR A 125 12.42 26.26 -5.26
CA THR A 125 11.72 26.08 -3.97
C THR A 125 10.20 26.21 -4.10
N LYS A 126 9.71 27.14 -4.93
CA LYS A 126 8.27 27.30 -5.21
C LYS A 126 7.67 26.04 -5.83
N LYS A 127 8.36 25.42 -6.79
CA LYS A 127 7.92 24.17 -7.42
C LYS A 127 8.00 22.99 -6.45
N LYS A 128 8.99 22.94 -5.55
CA LYS A 128 9.06 21.91 -4.50
C LYS A 128 7.85 21.97 -3.55
N ILE A 129 7.50 23.17 -3.10
CA ILE A 129 6.32 23.40 -2.26
C ILE A 129 5.04 23.03 -3.03
N ALA A 130 4.92 23.45 -4.29
CA ALA A 130 3.77 23.10 -5.12
C ALA A 130 3.63 21.58 -5.28
N ASN A 131 4.71 20.86 -5.58
CA ASN A 131 4.69 19.40 -5.70
C ASN A 131 4.29 18.72 -4.37
N ALA A 132 4.84 19.18 -3.24
CA ALA A 132 4.49 18.66 -1.92
C ALA A 132 2.99 18.87 -1.64
N LEU A 133 2.47 20.07 -1.92
CA LEU A 133 1.04 20.37 -1.78
C LEU A 133 0.18 19.53 -2.73
N CYS A 134 0.59 19.31 -3.98
CA CYS A 134 -0.14 18.46 -4.92
C CYS A 134 -0.23 17.01 -4.44
N ILE A 135 0.85 16.45 -3.87
CA ILE A 135 0.87 15.08 -3.36
C ILE A 135 0.04 14.98 -2.06
N LEU A 136 0.22 15.92 -1.13
CA LEU A 136 -0.48 15.92 0.16
C LEU A 136 -1.97 16.23 0.03
N LEU A 137 -2.35 17.08 -0.91
CA LEU A 137 -3.73 17.48 -1.18
C LEU A 137 -4.38 16.66 -2.29
N TYR A 138 -3.80 15.52 -2.66
CA TYR A 138 -4.37 14.65 -3.67
C TYR A 138 -5.77 14.18 -3.22
N PRO A 139 -6.85 14.58 -3.91
CA PRO A 139 -8.21 14.41 -3.41
C PRO A 139 -8.62 12.94 -3.31
N GLY A 140 -8.04 12.06 -4.14
CA GLY A 140 -8.34 10.62 -4.10
C GLY A 140 -7.91 9.98 -2.78
N LEU A 141 -6.69 10.26 -2.31
CA LEU A 141 -6.19 9.71 -1.06
C LEU A 141 -6.92 10.29 0.15
N ILE A 142 -7.15 11.61 0.16
CA ILE A 142 -7.91 12.27 1.24
C ILE A 142 -9.33 11.70 1.33
N LEU A 143 -10.02 11.53 0.21
CA LEU A 143 -11.41 11.06 0.21
C LEU A 143 -11.51 9.61 0.69
N ILE A 144 -10.57 8.75 0.31
CA ILE A 144 -10.55 7.34 0.71
C ILE A 144 -10.23 7.18 2.20
N ASP A 145 -9.18 7.87 2.68
CA ASP A 145 -8.68 7.68 4.05
C ASP A 145 -9.49 8.46 5.09
N TYR A 146 -9.91 9.70 4.80
CA TYR A 146 -10.59 10.60 5.76
C TYR A 146 -12.11 10.68 5.58
N GLY A 147 -12.60 10.54 4.35
CA GLY A 147 -14.01 10.68 4.01
C GLY A 147 -14.79 9.37 4.11
N HIS A 148 -14.31 8.36 3.39
CA HIS A 148 -14.98 7.08 3.23
C HIS A 148 -14.62 6.03 4.29
N PHE A 149 -13.52 6.23 5.05
CA PHE A 149 -12.96 5.20 5.95
C PHE A 149 -12.81 3.82 5.28
N GLN A 150 -12.82 3.78 3.94
CA GLN A 150 -13.00 2.58 3.14
C GLN A 150 -11.70 1.78 3.05
N ASN A 151 -10.59 2.43 3.39
CA ASN A 151 -9.26 1.84 3.53
C ASN A 151 -8.47 2.67 4.56
N ILE A 152 -8.89 2.66 5.82
CA ILE A 152 -8.21 3.42 6.88
C ILE A 152 -6.71 3.04 6.86
N TYR A 153 -5.86 4.07 6.81
CA TYR A 153 -4.39 4.00 6.84
C TYR A 153 -3.66 3.57 5.54
N ASN A 154 -4.17 3.83 4.34
CA ASN A 154 -3.37 3.62 3.12
C ASN A 154 -2.10 4.46 3.10
N SER A 155 -2.23 5.71 3.54
CA SER A 155 -1.15 6.69 3.59
C SER A 155 0.06 6.19 4.40
N VAL A 156 -0.16 5.32 5.39
CA VAL A 156 0.92 4.68 6.16
C VAL A 156 1.75 3.73 5.29
N SER A 157 1.08 2.85 4.55
CA SER A 157 1.73 1.91 3.61
C SER A 157 2.51 2.65 2.53
N LEU A 158 1.86 3.63 1.89
CA LEU A 158 2.47 4.48 0.86
C LEU A 158 3.63 5.31 1.41
N GLY A 159 3.51 5.79 2.65
CA GLY A 159 4.56 6.52 3.34
C GLY A 159 5.79 5.66 3.58
N PHE A 160 5.62 4.42 4.06
CA PHE A 160 6.72 3.46 4.18
C PHE A 160 7.34 3.11 2.82
N ALA A 161 6.54 2.96 1.76
CA ALA A 161 7.05 2.73 0.41
C ALA A 161 7.90 3.92 -0.07
N LEU A 162 7.43 5.16 0.14
CA LEU A 162 8.17 6.37 -0.20
C LEU A 162 9.46 6.54 0.62
N TRP A 163 9.43 6.20 1.91
CA TRP A 163 10.65 6.08 2.73
C TRP A 163 11.62 5.04 2.16
N GLY A 164 11.09 3.93 1.65
CA GLY A 164 11.86 2.94 0.91
C GLY A 164 12.58 3.54 -0.28
N VAL A 165 11.86 4.27 -1.15
CA VAL A 165 12.42 4.93 -2.33
C VAL A 165 13.48 5.94 -1.93
N LEU A 166 13.21 6.78 -0.92
CA LEU A 166 14.15 7.76 -0.39
C LEU A 166 15.45 7.08 0.09
N GLY A 167 15.33 6.06 0.94
CA GLY A 167 16.48 5.35 1.47
C GLY A 167 17.36 4.76 0.37
N VAL A 168 16.74 4.07 -0.58
CA VAL A 168 17.43 3.44 -1.72
C VAL A 168 18.06 4.47 -2.67
N SER A 169 17.42 5.64 -2.85
CA SER A 169 17.93 6.75 -3.68
C SER A 169 19.12 7.49 -3.07
N TYR A 170 19.23 7.48 -1.73
CA TYR A 170 20.30 8.11 -0.97
C TYR A 170 21.39 7.13 -0.50
N ASP A 171 21.46 5.94 -1.10
CA ASP A 171 22.41 4.88 -0.76
C ASP A 171 22.27 4.33 0.69
N TRP A 172 21.16 4.62 1.36
CA TRP A 172 20.76 4.00 2.62
C TRP A 172 19.98 2.70 2.34
N ASP A 173 20.58 1.82 1.54
CA ASP A 173 19.93 0.65 0.94
C ASP A 173 19.25 -0.27 1.98
N LEU A 174 19.87 -0.43 3.16
CA LEU A 174 19.31 -1.26 4.24
C LEU A 174 18.08 -0.63 4.89
N LEU A 175 18.12 0.68 5.17
CA LEU A 175 16.97 1.40 5.75
C LEU A 175 15.83 1.49 4.74
N GLY A 176 16.14 1.73 3.47
CA GLY A 176 15.15 1.72 2.39
C GLY A 176 14.49 0.34 2.23
N SER A 177 15.28 -0.73 2.30
CA SER A 177 14.76 -2.11 2.25
C SER A 177 13.89 -2.44 3.46
N LEU A 178 14.30 -2.02 4.67
CA LEU A 178 13.50 -2.17 5.89
C LEU A 178 12.16 -1.42 5.76
N ALA A 179 12.19 -0.15 5.35
CA ALA A 179 10.98 0.64 5.16
C ALA A 179 10.03 0.00 4.13
N PHE A 180 10.56 -0.51 3.01
CA PHE A 180 9.75 -1.21 2.02
C PHE A 180 9.20 -2.55 2.54
N CYS A 181 9.95 -3.28 3.37
CA CYS A 181 9.42 -4.46 4.06
C CYS A 181 8.29 -4.11 5.02
N LEU A 182 8.39 -2.99 5.75
CA LEU A 182 7.31 -2.49 6.60
C LEU A 182 6.07 -2.10 5.78
N ALA A 183 6.24 -1.48 4.60
CA ALA A 183 5.15 -1.19 3.68
C ALA A 183 4.37 -2.46 3.29
N ILE A 184 5.08 -3.51 2.84
CA ILE A 184 4.46 -4.81 2.50
C ILE A 184 3.77 -5.44 3.71
N ASN A 185 4.39 -5.38 4.89
CA ASN A 185 3.83 -5.93 6.12
C ASN A 185 2.69 -5.07 6.69
N TYR A 186 2.50 -3.86 6.20
CA TYR A 186 1.34 -3.03 6.48
C TYR A 186 0.20 -3.38 5.54
N LYS A 187 0.44 -3.34 4.22
CA LYS A 187 -0.55 -3.70 3.20
C LYS A 187 0.10 -4.53 2.10
N GLN A 188 -0.40 -5.74 1.89
CA GLN A 188 0.13 -6.68 0.90
C GLN A 188 0.05 -6.16 -0.54
N MET A 189 -0.76 -5.13 -0.81
CA MET A 189 -0.86 -4.48 -2.12
C MET A 189 0.45 -3.80 -2.55
N GLU A 190 1.37 -3.48 -1.62
CA GLU A 190 2.69 -2.92 -1.96
C GLU A 190 3.59 -3.92 -2.69
N LEU A 191 3.20 -5.19 -2.78
CA LEU A 191 3.88 -6.16 -3.63
C LEU A 191 3.93 -5.73 -5.10
N TYR A 192 3.02 -4.86 -5.56
CA TYR A 192 3.08 -4.27 -6.90
C TYR A 192 4.39 -3.52 -7.17
N HIS A 193 5.02 -2.96 -6.12
CA HIS A 193 6.27 -2.23 -6.21
C HIS A 193 7.51 -3.11 -5.93
N SER A 194 7.31 -4.38 -5.54
CA SER A 194 8.40 -5.24 -5.08
C SER A 194 9.44 -5.54 -6.15
N LEU A 195 8.99 -5.74 -7.39
CA LEU A 195 9.86 -6.08 -8.51
C LEU A 195 10.80 -4.90 -8.89
N PRO A 196 10.31 -3.64 -9.03
CA PRO A 196 11.18 -2.46 -9.14
C PRO A 196 12.24 -2.35 -8.05
N PHE A 197 11.86 -2.48 -6.79
CA PHE A 197 12.79 -2.44 -5.66
C PHE A 197 13.85 -3.55 -5.75
N PHE A 198 13.42 -4.77 -6.07
CA PHE A 198 14.30 -5.92 -6.22
C PHE A 198 15.31 -5.71 -7.35
N CYS A 199 14.85 -5.39 -8.56
CA CYS A 199 15.71 -5.18 -9.74
C CYS A 199 16.70 -4.05 -9.51
N PHE A 200 16.28 -2.93 -8.92
CA PHE A 200 17.14 -1.80 -8.63
C PHE A 200 18.25 -2.15 -7.62
N LEU A 201 17.89 -2.74 -6.48
CA LEU A 201 18.85 -3.14 -5.44
C LEU A 201 19.80 -4.23 -5.93
N LEU A 202 19.29 -5.19 -6.69
CA LEU A 202 20.09 -6.24 -7.33
C LEU A 202 21.08 -5.63 -8.33
N GLY A 203 20.62 -4.72 -9.19
CA GLY A 203 21.48 -3.99 -10.12
C GLY A 203 22.59 -3.19 -9.41
N LYS A 204 22.30 -2.57 -8.26
CA LYS A 204 23.33 -1.94 -7.40
C LYS A 204 24.36 -2.95 -6.89
N CYS A 205 23.92 -4.16 -6.53
CA CYS A 205 24.84 -5.24 -6.12
C CYS A 205 25.75 -5.67 -7.29
N PHE A 206 25.20 -5.82 -8.50
CA PHE A 206 25.97 -6.14 -9.70
C PHE A 206 27.00 -5.05 -10.03
N LYS A 207 26.60 -3.77 -10.02
CA LYS A 207 27.51 -2.65 -10.29
C LYS A 207 28.67 -2.56 -9.29
N LYS A 208 28.44 -2.93 -8.03
CA LYS A 208 29.50 -2.99 -7.00
C LYS A 208 30.36 -4.26 -7.06
N GLY A 209 30.09 -5.18 -7.99
CA GLY A 209 30.83 -6.41 -8.24
C GLY A 209 30.44 -7.57 -7.33
N LEU A 210 29.91 -8.64 -7.92
CA LEU A 210 29.44 -9.86 -7.23
C LEU A 210 30.54 -10.71 -6.57
N LYS A 211 31.82 -10.45 -6.84
CA LYS A 211 32.94 -11.16 -6.18
C LYS A 211 33.53 -10.39 -4.99
N GLY A 212 32.94 -9.25 -4.63
CA GLY A 212 33.48 -8.37 -3.58
C GLY A 212 32.38 -7.61 -2.84
N LYS A 213 32.43 -6.28 -2.89
CA LYS A 213 31.52 -5.39 -2.13
C LYS A 213 30.05 -5.59 -2.50
N GLY A 214 29.74 -5.98 -3.74
CA GLY A 214 28.39 -6.28 -4.19
C GLY A 214 27.77 -7.51 -3.51
N LEU A 215 28.54 -8.58 -3.31
CA LEU A 215 28.06 -9.77 -2.60
C LEU A 215 27.78 -9.47 -1.12
N VAL A 216 28.65 -8.69 -0.48
CA VAL A 216 28.44 -8.25 0.91
C VAL A 216 27.16 -7.42 1.02
N LEU A 217 26.90 -6.52 0.06
CA LEU A 217 25.66 -5.75 0.03
C LEU A 217 24.45 -6.66 -0.16
N LEU A 218 24.51 -7.63 -1.09
CA LEU A 218 23.43 -8.58 -1.33
C LEU A 218 23.09 -9.40 -0.07
N ILE A 219 24.12 -9.91 0.63
CA ILE A 219 23.93 -10.65 1.89
C ILE A 219 23.29 -9.75 2.94
N LYS A 220 23.77 -8.51 3.11
CA LYS A 220 23.19 -7.56 4.06
C LYS A 220 21.72 -7.27 3.74
N LEU A 221 21.38 -7.04 2.47
CA LEU A 221 20.01 -6.82 2.03
C LEU A 221 19.13 -8.03 2.31
N ALA A 222 19.58 -9.23 1.96
CA ALA A 222 18.86 -10.47 2.24
C ALA A 222 18.62 -10.66 3.75
N CYS A 223 19.64 -10.43 4.58
CA CYS A 223 19.51 -10.47 6.02
C CYS A 223 18.53 -9.41 6.54
N THR A 224 18.56 -8.19 6.03
CA THR A 224 17.63 -7.12 6.42
C THR A 224 16.19 -7.50 6.07
N VAL A 225 15.93 -8.00 4.86
CA VAL A 225 14.59 -8.43 4.45
C VAL A 225 14.11 -9.57 5.36
N VAL A 226 14.89 -10.64 5.50
CA VAL A 226 14.53 -11.80 6.34
C VAL A 226 14.29 -11.38 7.79
N ALA A 227 15.18 -10.58 8.38
CA ALA A 227 15.03 -10.10 9.75
C ALA A 227 13.76 -9.23 9.92
N SER A 228 13.46 -8.35 8.97
CA SER A 228 12.26 -7.51 9.00
C SER A 228 10.99 -8.34 9.00
N PHE A 229 10.90 -9.34 8.12
CA PHE A 229 9.77 -10.26 8.09
C PHE A 229 9.70 -11.11 9.37
N ILE A 230 10.83 -11.62 9.88
CA ILE A 230 10.85 -12.36 11.15
C ILE A 230 10.32 -11.51 12.31
N LEU A 231 10.74 -10.25 12.41
CA LEU A 231 10.28 -9.36 13.48
C LEU A 231 8.79 -9.07 13.40
N CYS A 232 8.24 -8.81 12.21
CA CYS A 232 6.80 -8.59 12.05
C CYS A 232 5.98 -9.87 12.32
N TRP A 233 6.48 -11.03 11.90
CA TRP A 233 5.75 -12.30 11.94
C TRP A 233 6.07 -13.18 13.16
N LEU A 234 6.92 -12.73 14.07
CA LEU A 234 7.47 -13.52 15.17
C LEU A 234 6.41 -14.35 15.93
N PRO A 235 5.28 -13.80 16.41
CA PRO A 235 4.30 -14.60 17.15
C PRO A 235 3.49 -15.55 16.25
N PHE A 236 3.52 -15.35 14.93
CA PHE A 236 2.81 -16.16 13.94
C PHE A 236 3.66 -17.31 13.38
N PHE A 237 4.96 -17.36 13.67
CA PHE A 237 5.86 -18.47 13.29
C PHE A 237 5.90 -19.63 14.29
N THR A 238 5.27 -19.46 15.46
CA THR A 238 5.27 -20.48 16.51
C THR A 238 4.70 -21.82 16.02
N GLU A 239 3.65 -21.77 15.21
CA GLU A 239 2.95 -22.94 14.69
C GLU A 239 2.77 -22.80 13.18
N ARG A 240 3.06 -23.88 12.44
CA ARG A 240 2.92 -23.91 10.97
C ARG A 240 1.50 -23.54 10.53
N GLU A 241 0.50 -24.03 11.25
CA GLU A 241 -0.90 -23.76 10.96
C GLU A 241 -1.25 -22.28 11.12
N GLN A 242 -0.69 -21.62 12.15
CA GLN A 242 -0.85 -20.19 12.38
C GLN A 242 -0.25 -19.37 11.21
N THR A 243 0.97 -19.70 10.78
CA THR A 243 1.58 -19.02 9.62
C THR A 243 0.75 -19.22 8.35
N LEU A 244 0.31 -20.45 8.07
CA LEU A 244 -0.49 -20.76 6.88
C LEU A 244 -1.84 -20.06 6.91
N GLN A 245 -2.48 -19.96 8.07
CA GLN A 245 -3.76 -19.27 8.21
C GLN A 245 -3.63 -17.77 7.94
N VAL A 246 -2.60 -17.12 8.46
CA VAL A 246 -2.33 -15.70 8.16
C VAL A 246 -2.11 -15.54 6.66
N LEU A 247 -1.24 -16.36 6.05
CA LEU A 247 -1.00 -16.31 4.60
C LEU A 247 -2.27 -16.51 3.78
N ARG A 248 -3.17 -17.42 4.18
CA ARG A 248 -4.48 -17.65 3.55
C ARG A 248 -5.45 -16.48 3.72
N ARG A 249 -5.31 -15.64 4.73
CA ARG A 249 -6.13 -14.42 4.87
C ARG A 249 -5.58 -13.29 4.01
N LEU A 250 -4.26 -13.07 4.05
CA LEU A 250 -3.59 -12.04 3.25
C LEU A 250 -3.72 -12.31 1.75
N PHE A 251 -3.54 -13.57 1.38
CA PHE A 251 -3.76 -14.10 0.05
C PHE A 251 -4.83 -15.19 0.17
N PRO A 252 -6.12 -14.88 -0.09
CA PRO A 252 -7.25 -15.82 -0.01
C PRO A 252 -7.20 -16.95 -1.05
N VAL A 253 -6.15 -17.74 -0.95
CA VAL A 253 -5.68 -18.80 -1.86
C VAL A 253 -6.57 -20.04 -1.82
N ASP A 254 -7.18 -20.36 -0.68
CA ASP A 254 -8.11 -21.50 -0.55
C ASP A 254 -9.42 -21.31 -1.33
N ARG A 255 -9.62 -20.14 -1.97
CA ARG A 255 -10.60 -19.97 -3.05
C ARG A 255 -10.06 -20.44 -4.41
N GLY A 256 -9.03 -21.29 -4.42
CA GLY A 256 -8.27 -21.76 -5.58
C GLY A 256 -7.08 -20.83 -5.85
N LEU A 257 -5.84 -21.35 -5.77
CA LEU A 257 -4.60 -20.59 -6.02
C LEU A 257 -4.62 -19.85 -7.37
N PHE A 258 -5.25 -20.47 -8.37
CA PHE A 258 -5.50 -19.82 -9.64
C PHE A 258 -6.70 -18.87 -9.57
N GLU A 259 -7.79 -19.23 -8.89
CA GLU A 259 -9.01 -18.43 -8.79
C GLU A 259 -8.90 -17.19 -7.90
N ALA A 260 -7.93 -17.06 -7.00
CA ALA A 260 -7.85 -15.99 -6.00
C ALA A 260 -6.86 -14.88 -6.35
N CYS A 261 -5.64 -15.22 -6.80
CA CYS A 261 -4.81 -14.26 -7.52
C CYS A 261 -5.60 -13.69 -8.70
N LEU A 262 -6.44 -14.54 -9.30
CA LEU A 262 -7.38 -14.14 -10.31
C LEU A 262 -8.66 -13.49 -9.79
N LYS A 263 -9.27 -13.81 -8.65
CA LYS A 263 -10.47 -13.11 -8.13
C LYS A 263 -10.11 -11.74 -7.55
N THR A 264 -8.90 -11.53 -7.08
CA THR A 264 -8.38 -10.19 -6.78
C THR A 264 -8.10 -9.44 -8.07
N PHE A 265 -7.57 -10.11 -9.11
CA PHE A 265 -7.41 -9.54 -10.45
C PHE A 265 -8.72 -9.44 -11.26
N LEU A 266 -9.78 -10.19 -10.91
CA LEU A 266 -11.12 -10.23 -11.50
C LEU A 266 -12.11 -9.41 -10.69
N SER A 267 -11.89 -9.12 -9.42
CA SER A 267 -12.57 -8.03 -8.71
C SER A 267 -12.16 -6.71 -9.36
N LEU A 268 -10.89 -6.59 -9.80
CA LEU A 268 -10.44 -5.55 -10.73
C LEU A 268 -11.09 -5.62 -12.14
N LEU A 269 -11.84 -6.69 -12.48
CA LEU A 269 -12.55 -6.88 -13.76
C LEU A 269 -14.08 -6.84 -13.64
N SER A 270 -14.60 -7.18 -12.46
CA SER A 270 -16.01 -7.44 -12.17
C SER A 270 -16.60 -6.35 -11.29
N ASP A 271 -15.79 -5.69 -10.46
CA ASP A 271 -16.15 -4.39 -9.94
C ASP A 271 -15.94 -3.37 -11.07
N LYS A 272 -16.71 -2.28 -11.04
CA LYS A 272 -16.58 -1.16 -11.98
C LYS A 272 -15.28 -0.37 -11.73
N VAL A 273 -14.15 -1.07 -11.74
CA VAL A 273 -12.81 -0.53 -11.65
C VAL A 273 -12.37 -0.22 -13.08
N ALA A 274 -11.81 0.97 -13.28
CA ALA A 274 -11.30 1.40 -14.57
C ALA A 274 -10.10 0.54 -14.98
N ASN A 275 -10.37 -0.58 -15.64
CA ASN A 275 -9.39 -1.53 -16.15
C ASN A 275 -9.64 -1.75 -17.65
N ILE A 276 -8.59 -2.07 -18.41
CA ILE A 276 -8.64 -2.28 -19.86
C ILE A 276 -9.73 -3.28 -20.24
N TRP A 277 -9.84 -4.32 -19.45
CA TRP A 277 -10.84 -5.36 -19.61
C TRP A 277 -12.25 -4.94 -19.22
N CYS A 278 -12.43 -4.00 -18.28
CA CYS A 278 -13.75 -3.43 -17.99
C CYS A 278 -14.25 -2.67 -19.23
N THR A 279 -13.38 -1.93 -19.91
CA THR A 279 -13.70 -1.28 -21.20
C THR A 279 -14.03 -2.31 -22.28
N PHE A 280 -13.22 -3.37 -22.42
CA PHE A 280 -13.49 -4.42 -23.40
C PHE A 280 -14.74 -5.24 -23.06
N SER A 281 -15.09 -5.40 -21.77
CA SER A 281 -16.26 -6.16 -21.32
C SER A 281 -17.61 -5.59 -21.81
N VAL A 282 -17.64 -4.29 -22.10
CA VAL A 282 -18.80 -3.60 -22.70
C VAL A 282 -19.05 -4.05 -24.15
N PHE A 283 -17.98 -4.36 -24.90
CA PHE A 283 -18.05 -4.73 -26.32
C PHE A 283 -17.98 -6.24 -26.53
N LEU A 284 -17.18 -6.93 -25.72
CA LEU A 284 -16.94 -8.37 -25.76
C LEU A 284 -17.17 -8.90 -24.36
N LYS A 285 -18.19 -9.74 -24.17
CA LYS A 285 -18.38 -10.46 -22.91
C LYS A 285 -17.32 -11.56 -22.79
N ILE A 286 -16.07 -11.17 -22.53
CA ILE A 286 -14.89 -12.05 -22.41
C ILE A 286 -15.15 -13.19 -21.40
N ARG A 287 -15.98 -12.92 -20.38
CA ARG A 287 -16.45 -13.90 -19.39
C ARG A 287 -17.16 -15.10 -20.01
N ASP A 288 -17.92 -14.86 -21.08
CA ASP A 288 -18.76 -15.86 -21.73
C ASP A 288 -18.02 -16.54 -22.91
N ILE A 289 -16.88 -15.99 -23.33
CA ILE A 289 -16.10 -16.44 -24.50
C ILE A 289 -14.91 -17.31 -24.09
N LEU A 290 -14.21 -16.94 -23.01
CA LEU A 290 -13.00 -17.65 -22.58
C LEU A 290 -13.21 -18.34 -21.24
N PRO A 291 -12.74 -19.60 -21.09
CA PRO A 291 -12.67 -20.26 -19.79
C PRO A 291 -11.89 -19.41 -18.79
N HIS A 292 -12.34 -19.46 -17.55
CA HIS A 292 -11.81 -18.69 -16.44
C HIS A 292 -10.28 -18.81 -16.29
N HIS A 293 -9.71 -20.00 -16.50
CA HIS A 293 -8.26 -20.26 -16.41
C HIS A 293 -7.43 -19.57 -17.50
N ILE A 294 -7.99 -19.33 -18.69
CA ILE A 294 -7.28 -18.68 -19.81
C ILE A 294 -7.20 -17.16 -19.57
N GLN A 295 -8.27 -16.55 -19.05
CA GLN A 295 -8.29 -15.13 -18.70
C GLN A 295 -7.18 -14.78 -17.69
N ILE A 296 -6.86 -15.71 -16.79
CA ILE A 296 -5.76 -15.63 -15.83
C ILE A 296 -4.42 -15.57 -16.52
N MET A 297 -4.16 -16.56 -17.37
CA MET A 297 -2.85 -16.71 -17.98
C MET A 297 -2.55 -15.51 -18.87
N ILE A 298 -3.56 -15.00 -19.58
CA ILE A 298 -3.45 -13.80 -20.40
C ILE A 298 -3.17 -12.57 -19.52
N SER A 299 -3.91 -12.37 -18.44
CA SER A 299 -3.72 -11.22 -17.54
C SER A 299 -2.35 -11.24 -16.86
N LEU A 300 -1.93 -12.41 -16.38
CA LEU A 300 -0.62 -12.62 -15.77
C LEU A 300 0.50 -12.44 -16.80
N PHE A 301 0.33 -12.95 -18.02
CA PHE A 301 1.26 -12.74 -19.11
C PHE A 301 1.44 -11.25 -19.41
N PHE A 302 0.36 -10.48 -19.57
CA PHE A 302 0.46 -9.04 -19.79
C PHE A 302 1.10 -8.30 -18.62
N LEU A 303 0.73 -8.64 -17.38
CA LEU A 303 1.34 -8.05 -16.19
C LEU A 303 2.85 -8.30 -16.14
N ILE A 304 3.28 -9.53 -16.41
CA ILE A 304 4.70 -9.90 -16.43
C ILE A 304 5.41 -9.26 -17.61
N TYR A 305 4.82 -9.27 -18.80
CA TYR A 305 5.41 -8.72 -20.02
C TYR A 305 5.66 -7.21 -19.89
N TYR A 306 4.62 -6.43 -19.57
CA TYR A 306 4.76 -4.98 -19.36
C TYR A 306 5.53 -4.65 -18.09
N GLY A 307 5.44 -5.50 -17.06
CA GLY A 307 6.25 -5.37 -15.85
C GLY A 307 7.74 -5.50 -16.16
N LEU A 308 8.14 -6.53 -16.93
CA LEU A 308 9.52 -6.86 -17.28
C LEU A 308 10.17 -5.84 -18.22
N GLU A 309 9.45 -5.35 -19.23
CA GLU A 309 9.96 -4.31 -20.13
C GLU A 309 10.44 -3.09 -19.32
N ASN A 310 9.61 -2.66 -18.38
CA ASN A 310 9.91 -1.58 -17.43
C ASN A 310 11.04 -1.93 -16.44
N GLN A 311 11.22 -3.19 -16.08
CA GLN A 311 12.32 -3.62 -15.19
C GLN A 311 13.68 -3.60 -15.87
N ILE A 312 13.73 -3.96 -17.15
CA ILE A 312 14.99 -3.96 -17.92
C ILE A 312 15.52 -2.53 -18.02
N ILE A 313 14.64 -1.54 -18.21
CA ILE A 313 15.00 -0.12 -18.19
C ILE A 313 15.56 0.27 -16.81
N ASN A 314 14.88 -0.06 -15.72
CA ASN A 314 15.36 0.19 -14.35
C ASN A 314 16.72 -0.46 -14.03
N PHE A 315 16.96 -1.67 -14.54
CA PHE A 315 18.21 -2.40 -14.33
C PHE A 315 19.37 -1.79 -15.14
N CYS A 316 19.10 -1.30 -16.35
CA CYS A 316 20.08 -0.70 -17.26
C CYS A 316 20.38 0.78 -16.93
N GLU A 317 19.37 1.59 -16.59
CA GLU A 317 19.48 3.04 -16.35
C GLU A 317 19.95 3.44 -14.95
N ILE A 318 20.60 2.55 -14.21
CA ILE A 318 21.20 2.90 -12.89
C ILE A 318 22.28 4.01 -13.03
N GLU A 319 22.62 4.44 -14.25
CA GLU A 319 23.40 5.65 -14.53
C GLU A 319 22.52 6.89 -14.72
N GLY A 320 22.60 7.82 -13.78
CA GLY A 320 22.23 9.23 -14.00
C GLY A 320 20.97 9.73 -13.27
N GLN A 321 19.93 8.91 -13.09
CA GLN A 321 18.69 9.35 -12.44
C GLN A 321 18.49 8.68 -11.08
N ARG A 322 18.92 9.38 -10.02
CA ARG A 322 18.72 8.95 -8.62
C ARG A 322 17.22 9.01 -8.26
N GLY A 323 16.55 7.85 -8.25
CA GLY A 323 15.23 7.67 -7.64
C GLY A 323 14.01 8.04 -8.49
N SER A 324 14.16 8.89 -9.51
CA SER A 324 13.02 9.38 -10.33
C SER A 324 12.25 8.26 -11.05
N LEU A 325 12.93 7.21 -11.51
CA LEU A 325 12.27 6.09 -12.19
C LEU A 325 11.36 5.29 -11.24
N LEU A 326 11.80 4.98 -10.01
CA LEU A 326 11.01 4.24 -9.03
C LEU A 326 9.68 4.95 -8.68
N LEU A 327 9.66 6.28 -8.67
CA LEU A 327 8.44 7.06 -8.44
C LEU A 327 7.48 7.10 -9.62
N PHE A 328 7.99 7.09 -10.86
CA PHE A 328 7.15 6.94 -12.06
C PHE A 328 6.27 5.68 -11.95
N TYR A 329 6.77 4.64 -11.28
CA TYR A 329 6.05 3.39 -11.07
C TYR A 329 5.17 3.33 -9.81
N ILE A 330 5.46 4.13 -8.77
CA ILE A 330 4.73 4.08 -7.49
C ILE A 330 3.59 5.10 -7.41
N PHE A 331 3.72 6.28 -8.05
CA PHE A 331 2.79 7.40 -7.84
C PHE A 331 2.13 7.93 -9.13
N GLU A 332 2.41 7.36 -10.30
CA GLU A 332 1.86 7.84 -11.58
C GLU A 332 0.77 6.92 -12.19
N PRO A 333 -0.48 6.99 -11.72
CA PRO A 333 -1.64 6.79 -12.61
C PRO A 333 -2.21 8.12 -13.12
N ALA A 334 -1.71 9.27 -12.67
CA ALA A 334 -2.40 10.56 -12.80
C ALA A 334 -1.72 11.63 -13.68
N SER A 335 -0.47 11.47 -14.13
CA SER A 335 0.23 12.49 -14.95
C SER A 335 0.58 12.09 -16.38
N SER A 336 -0.03 11.04 -16.92
CA SER A 336 0.00 10.78 -18.38
C SER A 336 -0.65 11.89 -19.23
N MET A 337 -1.13 12.98 -18.61
CA MET A 337 -1.68 14.16 -19.28
C MET A 337 -0.65 15.28 -19.52
N TYR A 338 0.57 15.19 -18.98
CA TYR A 338 1.64 16.17 -19.24
C TYR A 338 3.00 15.50 -19.47
N LYS A 339 3.23 15.01 -20.69
CA LYS A 339 4.60 14.87 -21.22
C LYS A 339 5.20 16.27 -21.34
N ILE A 340 6.09 16.63 -20.42
CA ILE A 340 7.03 17.73 -20.64
C ILE A 340 8.24 17.13 -21.36
N ASP A 341 8.37 17.45 -22.64
CA ASP A 341 9.51 17.12 -23.47
C ASP A 341 10.78 17.77 -22.90
N THR A 342 11.74 16.96 -22.47
CA THR A 342 13.05 17.41 -21.96
C THR A 342 14.17 16.99 -22.91
N SER A 343 14.03 17.26 -24.20
CA SER A 343 15.14 17.19 -25.14
C SER A 343 15.92 18.53 -25.16
N PRO A 344 17.25 18.53 -24.90
CA PRO A 344 18.07 19.70 -25.15
C PRO A 344 18.39 19.74 -26.65
N LEU A 345 17.59 20.47 -27.43
CA LEU A 345 17.93 20.78 -28.82
C LEU A 345 19.09 21.78 -28.86
N SER A 346 20.29 21.22 -28.90
CA SER A 346 21.46 21.87 -29.47
C SER A 346 21.21 22.10 -30.96
N GLN A 347 20.74 23.29 -31.34
CA GLN A 347 20.94 23.81 -32.69
C GLN A 347 21.57 25.18 -32.60
N ARG A 348 22.89 25.19 -32.85
CA ARG A 348 23.67 26.39 -33.17
C ARG A 348 23.05 27.05 -34.40
N ILE A 349 22.56 28.26 -34.25
CA ILE A 349 22.35 29.19 -35.36
C ILE A 349 23.74 29.61 -35.82
N GLN A 350 24.24 28.99 -36.90
CA GLN A 350 25.34 29.56 -37.68
C GLN A 350 24.76 30.64 -38.58
N ILE A 351 25.09 31.88 -38.27
CA ILE A 351 25.00 33.01 -39.18
C ILE A 351 26.11 32.81 -40.21
N TYR A 352 25.75 32.64 -41.48
CA TYR A 352 26.61 32.99 -42.60
C TYR A 352 25.83 33.90 -43.54
N SER A 353 26.34 35.13 -43.62
CA SER A 353 26.06 36.14 -44.62
C SER A 353 26.46 35.66 -46.01
N GLY A 354 25.57 35.87 -46.98
CA GLY A 354 25.78 35.75 -48.42
C GLY A 354 24.58 36.35 -49.14
#